data_AF-A0A2Z5MUW2-F1
#
_entry.id   AF-A0A2Z5MUW2-F1
#
_cell.length_a   1.000
_cell.length_b   1.000
_cell.length_c   1.000
_cell.angle_alpha   90.00
_cell.angle_beta   90.00
_cell.angle_gamma   90.00
#
_symmetry.space_group_name_H-M   'P 1'
#
loop_
_entity.id
_entity.type
_entity.pdbx_description
1 polymer ?
#
loop_
_entity_poly.entity_id
_entity_poly.type
_entity_poly.pdbx_seq_one_letter_code
_entity_poly.pdbx_strand_id
1 'polypeptide(L)'
;MEMEKDPMERILQKFRMQIRLACRQLKRSSFQQEPAYVAALMGKLAGMAIHEDSSWLTTSVVNDRGPGSAESKYGADFAIILEDASGFGKAILGQAKGMSIASLSPSSKSDFDKQCRRMAKKTRHFVGLEAPVLPDTMPIVLKGNWGPPVSVQAPQPLDDYLVEVFIACRHGDTRRDFVSAVKKSDLLQLRLLKAR
;
A
#
# COMPACT_ATOMS: atom_id res chain seq x y z
N MET A 1 -16.69 3.11 35.98
CA MET A 1 -15.57 4.06 35.82
C MET A 1 -15.05 3.85 34.41
N GLU A 2 -15.61 4.58 33.43
CA GLU A 2 -15.14 4.49 32.05
C GLU A 2 -13.71 5.04 32.00
N MET A 3 -12.73 4.19 31.68
CA MET A 3 -11.39 4.66 31.37
C MET A 3 -11.49 5.57 30.15
N GLU A 4 -11.15 6.83 30.33
CA GLU A 4 -11.05 7.80 29.26
C GLU A 4 -10.03 7.29 28.23
N LYS A 5 -10.53 6.84 27.07
CA LYS A 5 -9.68 6.29 26.00
C LYS A 5 -8.58 7.28 25.63
N ASP A 6 -7.35 6.78 25.53
CA ASP A 6 -6.15 7.50 25.09
C ASP A 6 -6.48 8.38 23.87
N PRO A 7 -6.16 9.69 23.89
CA PRO A 7 -6.36 10.59 22.75
C PRO A 7 -5.86 10.01 21.43
N MET A 8 -4.74 9.27 21.44
CA MET A 8 -4.20 8.64 20.25
C MET A 8 -5.10 7.51 19.73
N GLU A 9 -5.70 6.72 20.61
CA GLU A 9 -6.66 5.69 20.22
C GLU A 9 -7.87 6.32 19.51
N ARG A 10 -8.37 7.45 20.01
CA ARG A 10 -9.49 8.17 19.37
C ARG A 10 -9.12 8.66 17.96
N ILE A 11 -7.91 9.18 17.79
CA ILE A 11 -7.38 9.64 16.50
C ILE A 11 -7.31 8.46 15.51
N LEU A 12 -6.71 7.34 15.91
CA LEU A 12 -6.59 6.15 15.08
C LEU A 12 -7.94 5.53 14.71
N GLN A 13 -8.92 5.56 15.63
CA GLN A 13 -10.29 5.11 15.33
C GLN A 13 -10.99 6.02 14.32
N LYS A 14 -10.83 7.34 14.43
CA LYS A 14 -11.36 8.28 13.42
C LYS A 14 -10.74 7.99 12.05
N PHE A 15 -9.42 7.83 11.99
CA PHE A 15 -8.72 7.52 10.74
C PHE A 15 -9.17 6.17 10.14
N ARG A 16 -9.32 5.13 10.96
CA ARG A 16 -9.89 3.83 10.56
C ARG A 16 -11.26 4.00 9.89
N MET A 17 -12.14 4.81 10.48
CA MET A 17 -13.46 5.09 9.94
C MET A 17 -13.40 5.85 8.61
N GLN A 18 -12.46 6.78 8.44
CA GLN A 18 -12.25 7.46 7.15
C GLN A 18 -11.86 6.48 6.05
N ILE A 19 -10.94 5.55 6.32
CA ILE A 19 -10.54 4.50 5.35
C ILE A 19 -11.75 3.63 4.98
N ARG A 20 -12.53 3.19 5.98
CA ARG A 20 -13.75 2.40 5.74
C ARG A 20 -14.75 3.12 4.84
N LEU A 21 -15.00 4.41 5.11
CA LEU A 21 -15.90 5.23 4.30
C LEU A 21 -15.37 5.39 2.87
N ALA A 22 -14.07 5.64 2.70
CA ALA A 22 -13.45 5.73 1.38
C ALA A 22 -13.58 4.43 0.58
N CYS A 23 -13.32 3.28 1.20
CA CYS A 23 -13.46 1.98 0.54
C CYS A 23 -14.91 1.67 0.15
N ARG A 24 -15.89 1.98 1.03
CA ARG A 24 -17.32 1.81 0.73
C ARG A 24 -17.81 2.69 -0.42
N GLN A 25 -17.23 3.88 -0.59
CA GLN A 25 -17.56 4.75 -1.73
C GLN A 25 -17.06 4.20 -3.07
N LEU A 26 -16.10 3.26 -3.07
CA LEU A 26 -15.57 2.64 -4.28
C LEU A 26 -16.44 1.44 -4.68
N LYS A 27 -17.46 1.72 -5.49
CA LYS A 27 -18.30 0.67 -6.07
C LYS A 27 -17.49 -0.13 -7.08
N ARG A 28 -17.22 -1.41 -6.77
CA ARG A 28 -16.47 -2.32 -7.67
C ARG A 28 -17.08 -2.42 -9.06
N SER A 29 -18.41 -2.32 -9.19
CA SER A 29 -19.11 -2.28 -10.47
C SER A 29 -18.69 -1.11 -11.38
N SER A 30 -18.24 0.01 -10.81
CA SER A 30 -17.74 1.18 -11.53
C SER A 30 -16.27 1.08 -11.93
N PHE A 31 -15.53 0.12 -11.35
CA PHE A 31 -14.11 -0.07 -11.58
C PHE A 31 -13.84 -1.55 -11.80
N GLN A 32 -14.22 -2.13 -12.95
CA GLN A 32 -14.08 -3.58 -13.20
C GLN A 32 -12.62 -4.01 -13.39
N GLN A 33 -11.79 -3.12 -13.93
CA GLN A 33 -10.37 -3.38 -14.12
C GLN A 33 -9.58 -3.10 -12.83
N GLU A 34 -8.63 -3.98 -12.52
CA GLU A 34 -7.77 -3.85 -11.34
C GLU A 34 -7.02 -2.51 -11.30
N PRO A 35 -6.32 -2.05 -12.36
CA PRO A 35 -5.62 -0.76 -12.32
C PRO A 35 -6.55 0.43 -12.03
N ALA A 36 -7.77 0.41 -12.58
CA ALA A 36 -8.75 1.47 -12.34
C ALA A 36 -9.22 1.50 -10.87
N TYR A 37 -9.45 0.33 -10.26
CA TYR A 37 -9.80 0.24 -8.85
C TYR A 37 -8.66 0.73 -7.95
N VAL A 38 -7.43 0.29 -8.22
CA VAL A 38 -6.23 0.69 -7.46
C VAL A 38 -6.02 2.20 -7.55
N ALA A 39 -6.11 2.78 -8.76
CA ALA A 39 -5.98 4.22 -8.93
C ALA A 39 -7.05 5.01 -8.17
N ALA A 40 -8.31 4.55 -8.21
CA ALA A 40 -9.40 5.18 -7.46
C ALA A 40 -9.19 5.07 -5.95
N LEU A 41 -8.74 3.92 -5.45
CA LEU A 41 -8.41 3.73 -4.04
C LEU A 41 -7.26 4.62 -3.60
N MET A 42 -6.15 4.64 -4.34
CA MET A 42 -5.02 5.50 -4.04
C MET A 42 -5.41 6.98 -4.05
N GLY A 43 -6.24 7.39 -5.00
CA GLY A 43 -6.78 8.76 -5.07
C GLY A 43 -7.68 9.12 -3.88
N LYS A 44 -8.44 8.16 -3.34
CA LYS A 44 -9.24 8.36 -2.12
C LYS A 44 -8.38 8.46 -0.85
N LEU A 45 -7.29 7.70 -0.78
CA LEU A 45 -6.38 7.73 0.36
C LEU A 45 -5.43 8.94 0.35
N ALA A 46 -5.13 9.48 -0.82
CA ALA A 46 -4.26 10.65 -0.97
C ALA A 46 -4.82 11.87 -0.20
N GLY A 47 -3.97 12.50 0.60
CA GLY A 47 -4.30 13.67 1.40
C GLY A 47 -5.12 13.38 2.66
N MET A 48 -5.42 12.12 2.97
CA MET A 48 -6.12 11.79 4.22
C MET A 48 -5.27 12.16 5.44
N ALA A 49 -5.76 13.11 6.24
CA ALA A 49 -5.14 13.51 7.49
C ALA A 49 -5.39 12.45 8.58
N ILE A 50 -4.33 12.13 9.33
CA ILE A 50 -4.39 11.21 10.47
C ILE A 50 -4.65 12.00 11.74
N HIS A 51 -3.90 13.08 11.96
CA HIS A 51 -4.02 13.94 13.14
C HIS A 51 -3.90 15.42 12.74
N GLU A 52 -4.99 16.18 12.85
CA GLU A 52 -5.07 17.67 12.74
C GLU A 52 -3.96 18.31 11.88
N ASP A 53 -3.89 17.92 10.61
CA ASP A 53 -2.91 18.35 9.59
C ASP A 53 -1.42 18.13 9.90
N SER A 54 -1.09 17.55 11.04
CA SER A 54 0.28 17.20 11.43
C SER A 54 0.82 16.00 10.69
N SER A 55 -0.04 15.07 10.25
CA SER A 55 0.35 13.88 9.48
C SER A 55 -0.72 13.44 8.50
N TRP A 56 -0.31 12.95 7.33
CA TRP A 56 -1.21 12.57 6.24
C TRP A 56 -0.65 11.45 5.36
N LEU A 57 -1.50 10.88 4.53
CA LEU A 57 -1.09 9.94 3.48
C LEU A 57 -0.83 10.66 2.15
N THR A 58 0.28 10.33 1.52
CA THR A 58 0.51 10.56 0.09
C THR A 58 0.51 9.21 -0.62
N THR A 59 -0.03 9.15 -1.83
CA THR A 59 -0.03 7.92 -2.63
C THR A 59 0.53 8.19 -4.02
N SER A 60 1.04 7.15 -4.67
CA SER A 60 1.39 7.20 -6.09
C SER A 60 0.88 5.93 -6.77
N VAL A 61 0.37 6.10 -7.98
CA VAL A 61 0.06 4.98 -8.89
C VAL A 61 1.22 4.87 -9.85
N VAL A 62 1.81 3.70 -9.95
CA VAL A 62 3.03 3.45 -10.74
C VAL A 62 2.66 3.37 -12.22
N ASN A 63 3.50 3.95 -13.08
CA ASN A 63 3.29 3.89 -14.52
C ASN A 63 3.45 2.44 -15.02
N ASP A 64 2.37 1.89 -15.58
CA ASP A 64 2.26 0.53 -16.12
C ASP A 64 2.51 0.46 -17.64
N ARG A 65 2.29 1.57 -18.37
CA ARG A 65 2.37 1.60 -19.84
C ARG A 65 3.80 1.64 -20.40
N GLY A 66 4.06 0.77 -21.37
CA GLY A 66 5.20 0.81 -22.28
C GLY A 66 6.37 -0.13 -21.93
N PRO A 67 7.24 -0.47 -22.90
CA PRO A 67 8.45 -1.25 -22.65
C PRO A 67 9.33 -0.58 -21.58
N GLY A 68 9.69 -1.34 -20.54
CA GLY A 68 10.50 -0.83 -19.45
C GLY A 68 9.74 0.14 -18.52
N SER A 69 8.41 0.01 -18.44
CA SER A 69 7.58 0.69 -17.45
C SER A 69 8.09 0.44 -16.02
N ALA A 70 7.71 1.34 -15.11
CA ALA A 70 8.11 1.26 -13.71
C ALA A 70 7.61 -0.04 -13.06
N GLU A 71 6.37 -0.45 -13.38
CA GLU A 71 5.81 -1.73 -12.94
C GLU A 71 6.67 -2.91 -13.43
N SER A 72 7.03 -2.94 -14.72
CA SER A 72 7.84 -4.04 -15.27
C SER A 72 9.22 -4.15 -14.60
N LYS A 73 9.82 -3.01 -14.19
CA LYS A 73 11.15 -2.98 -13.56
C LYS A 73 11.11 -3.29 -12.08
N TYR A 74 10.12 -2.77 -11.36
CA TYR A 74 10.10 -2.77 -9.90
C TYR A 74 9.02 -3.67 -9.30
N GLY A 75 8.05 -4.11 -10.10
CA GLY A 75 6.98 -5.03 -9.71
C GLY A 75 6.00 -4.42 -8.72
N ALA A 76 5.72 -3.12 -8.86
CA ALA A 76 4.80 -2.38 -8.00
C ALA A 76 3.77 -1.66 -8.87
N ASP A 77 2.53 -1.63 -8.40
CA ASP A 77 1.43 -0.87 -8.99
C ASP A 77 1.19 0.45 -8.26
N PHE A 78 1.58 0.53 -6.98
CA PHE A 78 1.37 1.73 -6.18
C PHE A 78 2.41 1.89 -5.07
N ALA A 79 2.45 3.09 -4.49
CA ALA A 79 3.09 3.36 -3.21
C ALA A 79 2.14 4.10 -2.26
N ILE A 80 2.30 3.83 -0.96
CA ILE A 80 1.66 4.61 0.11
C ILE A 80 2.76 5.18 0.99
N ILE A 81 2.69 6.48 1.25
CA ILE A 81 3.64 7.24 2.02
C ILE A 81 2.89 7.87 3.20
N LEU A 82 3.38 7.67 4.42
CA LEU A 82 3.01 8.49 5.56
C LEU A 82 4.00 9.65 5.65
N GLU A 83 3.48 10.85 5.81
CA GLU A 83 4.27 12.06 6.00
C GLU A 83 3.78 12.84 7.22
N ASP A 84 4.65 13.67 7.77
CA ASP A 84 4.28 14.65 8.80
C ASP A 84 4.91 16.02 8.56
N ALA A 85 4.41 17.02 9.29
CA ALA A 85 4.86 18.41 9.21
C ALA A 85 6.32 18.60 9.66
N SER A 86 6.92 17.63 10.37
CA SER A 86 8.32 17.67 10.78
C SER A 86 9.28 17.23 9.65
N GLY A 87 8.74 16.72 8.55
CA GLY A 87 9.50 16.15 7.44
C GLY A 87 9.89 14.69 7.65
N PHE A 88 9.32 14.01 8.65
CA PHE A 88 9.40 12.55 8.71
C PHE A 88 8.54 11.94 7.61
N GLY A 89 9.03 10.82 7.06
CA GLY A 89 8.27 10.05 6.10
C GLY A 89 8.65 8.58 6.13
N LYS A 90 7.67 7.73 5.87
CA LYS A 90 7.89 6.30 5.61
C LYS A 90 7.01 5.85 4.46
N ALA A 91 7.46 4.86 3.70
CA ALA A 91 6.73 4.39 2.54
C ALA A 91 6.71 2.87 2.40
N ILE A 92 5.70 2.38 1.68
CA ILE A 92 5.60 1.00 1.22
C ILE A 92 5.35 0.97 -0.28
N LEU A 93 5.85 -0.06 -0.96
CA LEU A 93 5.45 -0.42 -2.33
C LEU A 93 4.41 -1.53 -2.28
N GLY A 94 3.45 -1.49 -3.20
CA GLY A 94 2.40 -2.49 -3.29
C GLY A 94 2.23 -3.04 -4.70
N GLN A 95 1.93 -4.32 -4.78
CA GLN A 95 1.39 -4.98 -5.97
C GLN A 95 -0.05 -5.38 -5.68
N ALA A 96 -0.97 -4.96 -6.54
CA ALA A 96 -2.37 -5.31 -6.46
C ALA A 96 -2.69 -6.57 -7.28
N LYS A 97 -3.80 -7.21 -6.91
CA LYS A 97 -4.54 -8.21 -7.69
C LYS A 97 -6.04 -8.01 -7.55
N GLY A 98 -6.77 -8.15 -8.66
CA GLY A 98 -8.23 -8.02 -8.74
C GLY A 98 -9.04 -9.12 -8.07
N MET A 99 -8.38 -10.03 -7.36
CA MET A 99 -8.94 -11.19 -6.68
C MET A 99 -7.98 -11.67 -5.58
N SER A 100 -8.37 -12.70 -4.83
CA SER A 100 -7.48 -13.29 -3.84
C SER A 100 -6.23 -13.91 -4.47
N ILE A 101 -5.06 -13.61 -3.88
CA ILE A 101 -3.76 -14.14 -4.30
C ILE A 101 -3.72 -15.67 -4.15
N ALA A 102 -4.43 -16.21 -3.16
CA ALA A 102 -4.55 -17.66 -2.97
C ALA A 102 -5.29 -18.35 -4.12
N SER A 103 -6.18 -17.63 -4.80
CA SER A 103 -7.03 -18.12 -5.89
C SER A 103 -6.45 -17.84 -7.29
N LEU A 104 -5.24 -17.28 -7.38
CA LEU A 104 -4.57 -17.05 -8.65
C LEU A 104 -4.26 -18.37 -9.36
N SER A 105 -4.31 -18.35 -10.68
CA SER A 105 -3.75 -19.43 -11.50
C SER A 105 -2.25 -19.58 -11.22
N PRO A 106 -1.66 -20.76 -11.48
CA PRO A 106 -0.22 -20.97 -11.27
C PRO A 106 0.68 -19.95 -12.00
N SER A 107 0.30 -19.53 -13.21
CA SER A 107 1.03 -18.52 -13.97
C SER A 107 0.94 -17.14 -13.31
N SER A 108 -0.28 -16.68 -12.99
CA SER A 108 -0.50 -15.38 -12.33
C SER A 108 0.14 -15.31 -10.95
N LYS A 109 0.14 -16.42 -10.21
CA LYS A 109 0.85 -16.53 -8.92
C LYS A 109 2.37 -16.45 -9.11
N SER A 110 2.91 -17.14 -10.11
CA SER A 110 4.33 -17.03 -10.46
C SER A 110 4.73 -15.60 -10.81
N ASP A 111 3.89 -14.89 -11.55
CA ASP A 111 4.15 -13.49 -11.93
C ASP A 111 4.04 -12.54 -10.73
N PHE A 112 3.05 -12.74 -9.86
CA PHE A 112 2.96 -12.03 -8.59
C PHE A 112 4.22 -12.24 -7.73
N ASP A 113 4.70 -13.48 -7.59
CA ASP A 113 5.92 -13.78 -6.84
C ASP A 113 7.16 -13.10 -7.46
N LYS A 114 7.23 -12.99 -8.79
CA LYS A 114 8.30 -12.25 -9.48
C LYS A 114 8.21 -10.76 -9.17
N GLN A 115 7.01 -10.18 -9.15
CA GLN A 115 6.76 -8.78 -8.80
C GLN A 115 7.19 -8.50 -7.34
N CYS A 116 6.78 -9.34 -6.39
CA CYS A 116 7.22 -9.26 -4.99
C CYS A 116 8.74 -9.33 -4.86
N ARG A 117 9.41 -10.24 -5.59
CA ARG A 117 10.89 -10.31 -5.59
C ARG A 117 11.55 -9.05 -6.15
N ARG A 118 10.94 -8.37 -7.13
CA ARG A 118 11.47 -7.11 -7.67
C ARG A 118 11.35 -5.99 -6.63
N MET A 119 10.21 -5.88 -5.94
CA MET A 119 10.04 -4.92 -4.83
C MET A 119 11.00 -5.22 -3.68
N ALA A 120 11.14 -6.50 -3.31
CA ALA A 120 12.04 -6.97 -2.25
C ALA A 120 13.51 -6.61 -2.50
N LYS A 121 13.94 -6.45 -3.76
CA LYS A 121 15.29 -5.96 -4.07
C LYS A 121 15.49 -4.49 -3.70
N LYS A 122 14.41 -3.71 -3.58
CA LYS A 122 14.43 -2.27 -3.36
C LYS A 122 14.07 -1.87 -1.94
N THR A 123 13.19 -2.63 -1.29
CA THR A 123 12.78 -2.40 0.11
C THR A 123 12.47 -3.72 0.81
N ARG A 124 12.61 -3.73 2.14
CA ARG A 124 12.07 -4.79 2.99
C ARG A 124 10.58 -4.63 3.25
N HIS A 125 10.00 -3.49 2.88
CA HIS A 125 8.65 -3.07 3.23
C HIS A 125 7.75 -2.98 2.01
N PHE A 126 7.26 -4.13 1.56
CA PHE A 126 6.33 -4.22 0.43
C PHE A 126 5.05 -4.96 0.83
N VAL A 127 3.99 -4.84 0.03
CA VAL A 127 2.71 -5.50 0.29
C VAL A 127 2.10 -6.09 -0.99
N GLY A 128 1.31 -7.15 -0.83
CA GLY A 128 0.26 -7.51 -1.77
C GLY A 128 -1.06 -6.82 -1.37
N LEU A 129 -1.85 -6.41 -2.35
CA LEU A 129 -3.20 -5.88 -2.14
C LEU A 129 -4.20 -6.71 -2.95
N GLU A 130 -5.18 -7.31 -2.31
CA GLU A 130 -6.31 -7.95 -2.97
C GLU A 130 -7.45 -6.93 -3.05
N ALA A 131 -7.74 -6.47 -4.26
CA ALA A 131 -8.91 -5.67 -4.52
C ALA A 131 -10.16 -6.54 -4.36
N PRO A 132 -11.21 -6.02 -3.71
CA PRO A 132 -12.43 -6.78 -3.46
C PRO A 132 -13.14 -7.15 -4.77
N VAL A 133 -13.64 -8.38 -4.82
CA VAL A 133 -14.49 -8.85 -5.92
C VAL A 133 -15.95 -8.47 -5.68
N LEU A 134 -16.38 -8.45 -4.41
CA LEU A 134 -17.74 -8.11 -4.00
C LEU A 134 -17.87 -6.62 -3.65
N PRO A 135 -19.05 -6.01 -3.83
CA PRO A 135 -19.34 -4.67 -3.34
C PRO A 135 -19.14 -4.55 -1.83
N ASP A 136 -18.90 -3.33 -1.35
CA ASP A 136 -18.82 -2.97 0.08
C ASP A 136 -17.82 -3.78 0.93
N THR A 137 -16.90 -4.49 0.26
CA THR A 137 -15.89 -5.32 0.90
C THR A 137 -14.58 -4.54 1.04
N MET A 138 -13.93 -4.65 2.20
CA MET A 138 -12.64 -4.02 2.47
C MET A 138 -11.53 -4.71 1.65
N PRO A 139 -10.64 -3.98 0.97
CA PRO A 139 -9.44 -4.55 0.39
C PRO A 139 -8.59 -5.28 1.44
N ILE A 140 -7.92 -6.34 1.03
CA ILE A 140 -7.06 -7.13 1.91
C ILE A 140 -5.60 -6.84 1.59
N VAL A 141 -4.79 -6.67 2.62
CA VAL A 141 -3.35 -6.49 2.54
C VAL A 141 -2.66 -7.76 2.99
N LEU A 142 -1.65 -8.19 2.24
CA LEU A 142 -0.73 -9.24 2.66
C LEU A 142 0.66 -8.62 2.80
N LYS A 143 1.16 -8.57 4.03
CA LYS A 143 2.47 -7.96 4.30
C LYS A 143 3.59 -8.79 3.66
N GLY A 144 4.48 -8.15 2.92
CA GLY A 144 5.66 -8.81 2.36
C GLY A 144 6.60 -9.34 3.44
N ASN A 145 7.16 -10.51 3.18
CA ASN A 145 8.32 -11.04 3.89
C ASN A 145 9.50 -11.05 2.92
N TRP A 146 10.54 -10.30 3.28
CA TRP A 146 11.76 -10.14 2.48
C TRP A 146 12.75 -11.31 2.60
N GLY A 147 12.60 -12.18 3.62
CA GLY A 147 13.51 -13.32 3.83
C GLY A 147 13.54 -14.30 2.64
N PRO A 148 14.53 -15.20 2.55
CA PRO A 148 14.51 -16.26 1.56
C PRO A 148 13.63 -17.45 2.05
N PRO A 149 12.51 -17.78 1.39
CA PRO A 149 11.98 -17.22 0.15
C PRO A 149 11.11 -15.98 0.37
N VAL A 150 11.21 -15.03 -0.57
CA VAL A 150 10.33 -13.84 -0.60
C VAL A 150 8.89 -14.35 -0.67
N SER A 151 8.07 -13.91 0.26
CA SER A 151 6.69 -14.37 0.41
C SER A 151 5.79 -13.26 0.93
N VAL A 152 4.52 -13.57 1.13
CA VAL A 152 3.54 -12.66 1.76
C VAL A 152 2.92 -13.35 2.96
N GLN A 153 2.59 -12.56 3.98
CA GLN A 153 2.03 -13.02 5.25
C GLN A 153 0.51 -13.22 5.16
N ALA A 154 -0.09 -13.62 6.28
CA ALA A 154 -1.52 -13.78 6.41
C ALA A 154 -2.28 -12.49 6.02
N PRO A 155 -3.48 -12.63 5.42
CA PRO A 155 -4.31 -11.51 5.02
C PRO A 155 -4.77 -10.68 6.22
N GLN A 156 -4.79 -9.36 6.05
CA GLN A 156 -5.32 -8.40 7.00
C GLN A 156 -6.17 -7.35 6.27
N PRO A 157 -7.30 -6.89 6.82
CA PRO A 157 -8.04 -5.76 6.26
C PRO A 157 -7.17 -4.50 6.09
N LEU A 158 -7.35 -3.76 5.00
CA LEU A 158 -6.54 -2.58 4.68
C LEU A 158 -6.56 -1.52 5.79
N ASP A 159 -7.71 -1.27 6.40
CA ASP A 159 -7.88 -0.30 7.48
C ASP A 159 -7.13 -0.71 8.75
N ASP A 160 -7.22 -1.98 9.13
CA ASP A 160 -6.46 -2.51 10.28
C ASP A 160 -4.96 -2.49 9.98
N TYR A 161 -4.54 -2.87 8.76
CA TYR A 161 -3.14 -2.83 8.38
C TYR A 161 -2.58 -1.39 8.42
N LEU A 162 -3.29 -0.42 7.83
CA LEU A 162 -2.81 0.97 7.80
C LEU A 162 -2.70 1.55 9.21
N VAL A 163 -3.64 1.26 10.10
CA VAL A 163 -3.65 1.77 11.47
C VAL A 163 -2.64 1.04 12.37
N GLU A 164 -2.74 -0.28 12.44
CA GLU A 164 -2.07 -1.08 13.48
C GLU A 164 -0.66 -1.53 13.10
N VAL A 165 -0.33 -1.47 11.80
CA VAL A 165 0.95 -1.92 11.28
C VAL A 165 1.71 -0.78 10.63
N PHE A 166 1.12 -0.11 9.64
CA PHE A 166 1.79 0.97 8.92
C PHE A 166 1.98 2.18 9.85
N ILE A 167 0.91 2.84 10.29
CA ILE A 167 0.98 4.05 11.14
C ILE A 167 1.73 3.78 12.44
N ALA A 168 1.48 2.66 13.11
CA ALA A 168 2.19 2.23 14.32
C ALA A 168 3.70 1.93 14.12
N CYS A 169 4.27 2.23 12.95
CA CYS A 169 5.70 2.13 12.62
C CYS A 169 6.26 0.70 12.70
N ARG A 170 5.42 -0.31 12.52
CA ARG A 170 5.84 -1.73 12.45
C ARG A 170 6.21 -2.15 11.03
N HIS A 171 5.91 -1.31 10.04
CA HIS A 171 6.20 -1.54 8.64
C HIS A 171 6.30 -0.20 7.88
N GLY A 172 7.26 -0.09 6.97
CA GLY A 172 7.49 1.11 6.17
C GLY A 172 8.98 1.48 6.12
N ASP A 173 9.47 1.74 4.92
CA ASP A 173 10.85 2.15 4.68
C ASP A 173 11.00 3.65 4.95
N THR A 174 11.90 4.00 5.86
CA THR A 174 12.13 5.38 6.32
C THR A 174 13.33 6.04 5.64
N ARG A 175 14.01 5.34 4.70
CA ARG A 175 15.16 5.94 4.01
C ARG A 175 14.68 7.08 3.13
N ARG A 176 15.22 8.27 3.35
CA ARG A 176 14.77 9.52 2.69
C ARG A 176 14.82 9.43 1.17
N ASP A 177 15.86 8.79 0.62
CA ASP A 177 16.01 8.55 -0.82
C ASP A 177 14.93 7.62 -1.37
N PHE A 178 14.57 6.56 -0.65
CA PHE A 178 13.47 5.66 -1.01
C PHE A 178 12.12 6.38 -0.95
N VAL A 179 11.83 7.07 0.16
CA VAL A 179 10.57 7.82 0.34
C VAL A 179 10.42 8.88 -0.76
N SER A 180 11.48 9.62 -1.09
CA SER A 180 11.45 10.60 -2.18
C SER A 180 11.23 9.93 -3.55
N ALA A 181 11.88 8.80 -3.80
CA ALA A 181 11.79 8.07 -5.06
C ALA A 181 10.38 7.55 -5.35
N VAL A 182 9.68 6.99 -4.36
CA VAL A 182 8.37 6.35 -4.54
C VAL A 182 7.21 7.33 -4.66
N LYS A 183 7.43 8.63 -4.39
CA LYS A 183 6.44 9.67 -4.68
C LYS A 183 6.21 9.89 -6.17
N LYS A 184 7.17 9.49 -7.02
CA LYS A 184 7.08 9.64 -8.48
C LYS A 184 6.59 8.34 -9.12
N SER A 185 5.63 8.43 -10.03
CA SER A 185 5.05 7.26 -10.69
C SER A 185 6.02 6.49 -11.59
N ASP A 186 7.11 7.12 -12.02
CA ASP A 186 8.14 6.50 -12.87
C ASP A 186 9.16 5.63 -12.10
N LEU A 187 9.22 5.78 -10.77
CA LEU A 187 10.15 5.11 -9.86
C LEU A 187 11.63 5.13 -10.33
N LEU A 188 12.04 6.09 -11.17
CA LEU A 188 13.37 6.06 -11.81
C LEU A 188 14.51 6.07 -10.80
N GLN A 189 14.32 6.79 -9.70
CA GLN A 189 15.30 6.91 -8.63
C GLN A 189 15.53 5.60 -7.86
N LEU A 190 14.58 4.65 -7.88
CA LEU A 190 14.77 3.33 -7.28
C LEU A 190 15.90 2.53 -7.96
N ARG A 191 16.30 2.87 -9.18
CA ARG A 191 17.39 2.17 -9.91
C ARG A 191 18.67 2.10 -9.08
N LEU A 192 18.99 3.18 -8.36
CA LEU A 192 20.22 3.32 -7.58
C LEU A 192 20.12 2.72 -6.17
N LEU A 193 18.91 2.36 -5.74
CA LEU A 193 18.65 1.87 -4.38
C LEU A 193 18.68 0.34 -4.32
N LYS A 194 19.11 -0.17 -3.17
CA LYS A 194 19.01 -1.58 -2.78
C LYS A 194 18.32 -1.66 -1.42
N ALA A 195 17.58 -2.74 -1.15
CA ALA A 195 17.06 -3.00 0.19
C ALA A 195 18.22 -3.05 1.19
N ARG A 196 18.03 -2.49 2.38
CA ARG A 196 18.99 -2.48 3.49
C ARG A 196 18.43 -3.25 4.67
#